data_AF-A0A941X2A3-F1
#
_entry.id   AF-A0A941X2A3-F1
#
_cell.length_a   1.000
_cell.length_b   1.000
_cell.length_c   1.000
_cell.angle_alpha   90.00
_cell.angle_beta   90.00
_cell.angle_gamma   90.00
#
_symmetry.space_group_name_H-M   'P 1'
#
loop_
_entity.id
_entity.type
_entity.pdbx_description
1 polymer ?
#
loop_
_entity_poly.entity_id
_entity_poly.type
_entity_poly.pdbx_seq_one_letter_code
_entity_poly.pdbx_strand_id
1 'polypeptide(L)'
;MDNKININKYKLLLENVKQEVLNTQYKAIYAVNKELMFMYWHIGKIILENNQWGNKFIDNLSMDLKMEFPEVKGFSIRNLKYMRKFAEEYPDFKFVQEVLAQIT
;
A
#
# COMPACT_ATOMS: atom_id res chain seq x y z
N MET A 1 27.40 45.04 -4.20
CA MET A 1 27.22 44.44 -2.86
C MET A 1 27.33 42.94 -3.04
N ASP A 2 28.40 42.33 -2.52
CA ASP A 2 28.61 40.88 -2.64
C ASP A 2 27.53 40.14 -1.85
N ASN A 3 26.56 39.54 -2.56
CA ASN A 3 25.60 38.59 -2.01
C ASN A 3 26.31 37.25 -1.75
N LYS A 4 27.23 37.23 -0.78
CA LYS A 4 27.86 35.98 -0.33
C LYS A 4 26.88 35.21 0.54
N ILE A 5 26.50 34.02 0.09
CA ILE A 5 25.72 33.07 0.87
C ILE A 5 26.50 32.74 2.15
N ASN A 6 25.87 32.97 3.30
CA ASN A 6 26.42 32.51 4.58
C ASN A 6 26.32 30.97 4.62
N ILE A 7 27.47 30.29 4.58
CA ILE A 7 27.58 28.84 4.48
C ILE A 7 26.86 28.13 5.64
N ASN A 8 26.94 28.67 6.87
CA ASN A 8 26.29 28.07 8.03
C ASN A 8 24.76 28.21 7.94
N LYS A 9 24.27 29.39 7.53
CA LYS A 9 22.84 29.62 7.31
C LYS A 9 22.29 28.74 6.19
N TYR A 10 23.06 28.56 5.11
CA TYR A 10 22.68 27.69 4.01
C TYR A 10 22.64 26.21 4.42
N LYS A 11 23.63 25.74 5.21
CA LYS A 11 23.62 24.37 5.74
C LYS A 11 22.38 24.09 6.60
N LEU A 12 22.00 25.03 7.47
CA LEU A 12 20.79 24.92 8.29
C LEU A 12 19.52 24.91 7.41
N LEU A 13 19.45 25.80 6.43
CA LEU A 13 18.33 25.83 5.47
C LEU A 13 18.22 24.50 4.71
N LEU A 14 19.34 23.97 4.21
CA LEU A 14 19.37 22.70 3.49
C LEU A 14 18.90 21.54 4.39
N GLU A 15 19.32 21.52 5.65
CA GLU A 15 18.86 20.48 6.58
C GLU A 15 17.35 20.58 6.82
N ASN A 16 16.82 21.78 7.04
CA ASN A 16 15.38 21.98 7.20
C ASN A 16 14.59 21.51 5.97
N VAL A 17 15.06 21.82 4.77
CA VAL A 17 14.43 21.36 3.51
C VAL A 17 14.48 19.84 3.40
N LYS A 18 15.61 19.21 3.74
CA LYS A 18 15.72 17.74 3.74
C LYS A 18 14.74 17.11 4.72
N GLN A 19 14.62 17.65 5.92
CA GLN A 19 13.66 17.14 6.91
C GLN A 19 12.22 17.27 6.41
N GLU A 20 11.85 18.37 5.76
CA GLU A 20 10.51 18.54 5.18
C GLU A 20 10.24 17.52 4.07
N VAL A 21 11.22 17.27 3.19
CA VAL A 21 11.12 16.25 2.14
C VAL A 21 10.93 14.86 2.73
N LEU A 22 11.77 14.48 3.71
CA LEU A 22 11.69 13.17 4.35
C LEU A 22 10.36 12.97 5.09
N ASN A 23 9.93 13.96 5.86
CA ASN A 23 8.65 13.92 6.58
C ASN A 23 7.47 13.75 5.62
N THR A 24 7.51 14.44 4.47
CA THR A 24 6.46 14.32 3.45
C THR A 24 6.48 12.94 2.78
N GLN A 25 7.66 12.43 2.44
CA GLN A 25 7.81 11.09 1.87
C GLN A 25 7.31 10.00 2.83
N TYR A 26 7.63 10.10 4.12
CA TYR A 26 7.13 9.15 5.11
C TYR A 26 5.61 9.16 5.17
N LYS A 27 4.97 10.35 5.28
CA LYS A 27 3.51 10.46 5.28
C LYS A 27 2.87 9.85 4.04
N ALA A 28 3.46 10.09 2.86
CA ALA A 28 2.98 9.51 1.61
C ALA A 28 3.10 7.98 1.60
N ILE A 29 4.25 7.43 2.02
CA ILE A 29 4.47 5.98 2.08
C ILE A 29 3.50 5.31 3.06
N TYR A 30 3.27 5.91 4.24
CA TYR A 30 2.32 5.42 5.23
C TYR A 30 0.89 5.39 4.67
N ALA A 31 0.43 6.47 4.06
CA ALA A 31 -0.89 6.54 3.44
C ALA A 31 -1.06 5.50 2.33
N VAL A 32 -0.07 5.36 1.45
CA VAL A 32 -0.10 4.36 0.36
C VAL A 32 -0.14 2.94 0.92
N ASN A 33 0.69 2.62 1.90
CA ASN A 33 0.72 1.29 2.51
C ASN A 33 -0.63 0.93 3.16
N LYS A 34 -1.26 1.89 3.82
CA LYS A 34 -2.59 1.72 4.42
C LYS A 34 -3.64 1.37 3.36
N GLU A 35 -3.70 2.13 2.27
CA GLU A 35 -4.64 1.88 1.17
C GLU A 35 -4.36 0.55 0.46
N LEU A 36 -3.09 0.17 0.29
CA LEU A 36 -2.73 -1.15 -0.25
C LEU A 36 -3.24 -2.29 0.64
N MET A 37 -3.16 -2.13 1.97
CA MET A 37 -3.67 -3.14 2.89
C MET A 37 -5.20 -3.25 2.85
N PHE A 38 -5.91 -2.12 2.77
CA PHE A 38 -7.36 -2.14 2.57
C PHE A 38 -7.74 -2.80 1.25
N MET A 39 -7.04 -2.47 0.15
CA MET A 39 -7.27 -3.09 -1.14
C MET A 39 -7.06 -4.61 -1.08
N TYR A 40 -5.99 -5.08 -0.46
CA TYR A 40 -5.71 -6.52 -0.32
C TYR A 40 -6.80 -7.23 0.49
N TRP A 41 -7.30 -6.60 1.55
CA TRP A 41 -8.42 -7.13 2.31
C TRP A 41 -9.69 -7.22 1.47
N HIS A 42 -10.05 -6.14 0.75
CA HIS A 42 -11.24 -6.11 -0.10
C HIS A 42 -11.19 -7.12 -1.24
N ILE A 43 -10.05 -7.27 -1.91
CA ILE A 43 -9.85 -8.31 -2.93
C ILE A 43 -10.02 -9.69 -2.29
N GLY A 44 -9.47 -9.89 -1.09
CA GLY A 44 -9.66 -11.12 -0.32
C GLY A 44 -11.12 -11.46 -0.07
N LYS A 45 -11.91 -10.46 0.34
CA LYS A 45 -13.35 -10.60 0.57
C LYS A 45 -14.09 -10.97 -0.71
N ILE A 46 -13.81 -10.28 -1.82
CA ILE A 46 -14.37 -10.60 -3.14
C ILE A 46 -14.07 -12.06 -3.53
N ILE A 47 -12.84 -12.53 -3.27
CA ILE A 47 -12.47 -13.92 -3.55
C ILE A 47 -13.26 -14.90 -2.68
N LEU A 48 -13.42 -14.62 -1.38
CA LEU A 48 -14.19 -15.46 -0.46
C LEU A 48 -15.67 -15.57 -0.86
N GLU A 49 -16.28 -14.45 -1.25
CA GLU A 49 -17.67 -14.39 -1.71
C GLU A 49 -17.90 -15.18 -3.02
N ASN A 50 -16.82 -15.48 -3.75
CA ASN A 50 -16.85 -16.22 -5.03
C ASN A 50 -16.15 -17.58 -4.97
N ASN A 51 -15.96 -18.14 -3.76
CA ASN A 51 -15.21 -19.39 -3.56
C ASN A 51 -15.83 -20.60 -4.28
N GLN A 52 -17.13 -20.56 -4.61
CA GLN A 52 -17.82 -21.59 -5.38
C GLN A 52 -17.24 -21.84 -6.78
N TRP A 53 -16.50 -20.89 -7.35
CA TRP A 53 -15.88 -21.02 -8.67
C TRP A 53 -14.55 -21.80 -8.66
N GLY A 54 -14.07 -22.18 -7.48
CA GLY A 54 -12.91 -23.07 -7.31
C GLY A 54 -11.57 -22.47 -7.77
N ASN A 55 -10.54 -23.32 -7.88
CA ASN A 55 -9.16 -22.86 -8.08
C ASN A 55 -8.91 -22.11 -9.40
N LYS A 56 -9.62 -22.47 -10.48
CA LYS A 56 -9.46 -21.81 -11.78
C LYS A 56 -9.83 -20.32 -11.76
N PHE A 57 -10.73 -19.92 -10.86
CA PHE A 57 -11.09 -18.52 -10.70
C PHE A 57 -9.91 -17.65 -10.27
N ILE A 58 -9.14 -18.09 -9.27
CA ILE A 58 -7.98 -17.32 -8.78
C ILE A 58 -6.88 -17.25 -9.85
N ASP A 59 -6.71 -18.32 -10.62
CA ASP A 59 -5.72 -18.37 -11.70
C ASP A 59 -6.09 -17.38 -12.82
N ASN A 60 -7.35 -17.38 -13.28
CA ASN A 60 -7.86 -16.43 -14.28
C ASN A 60 -7.81 -14.99 -13.76
N LEU A 61 -8.27 -14.74 -12.54
CA LEU A 61 -8.25 -13.40 -11.93
C LEU A 61 -6.82 -12.86 -11.82
N SER A 62 -5.83 -13.70 -11.49
CA SER A 62 -4.43 -13.30 -11.47
C SER A 62 -3.93 -12.90 -12.87
N MET A 63 -4.34 -13.62 -13.90
CA MET A 63 -3.96 -13.32 -15.28
C MET A 63 -4.59 -12.01 -15.75
N ASP A 64 -5.89 -11.84 -15.57
CA ASP A 64 -6.63 -10.66 -15.98
C ASP A 64 -6.11 -9.40 -15.28
N LEU A 65 -5.90 -9.45 -13.96
CA LEU A 65 -5.39 -8.30 -13.20
C LEU A 65 -3.96 -7.91 -13.61
N LYS A 66 -3.11 -8.88 -13.97
CA LYS A 66 -1.76 -8.57 -14.46
C LYS A 66 -1.76 -7.98 -15.87
N MET A 67 -2.72 -8.39 -16.70
CA MET A 67 -2.88 -7.83 -18.04
C MET A 67 -3.41 -6.39 -17.99
N GLU A 68 -4.40 -6.14 -17.13
CA GLU A 68 -5.01 -4.82 -16.98
C GLU A 68 -4.09 -3.84 -16.25
N PHE A 69 -3.34 -4.33 -15.25
CA PHE A 69 -2.48 -3.51 -14.39
C PHE A 69 -1.02 -4.00 -14.40
N PRO A 70 -0.31 -3.94 -15.55
CA PRO A 70 1.03 -4.52 -15.69
C PRO A 70 2.08 -3.86 -14.79
N GLU A 71 1.92 -2.57 -14.49
CA GLU A 71 2.82 -1.82 -13.61
C GLU A 71 2.55 -2.08 -12.11
N VAL A 72 1.39 -2.65 -11.77
CA VAL A 72 0.99 -2.92 -10.39
C VAL A 72 1.50 -4.30 -9.97
N LYS A 73 2.45 -4.29 -9.04
CA LYS A 73 2.90 -5.53 -8.39
C LYS A 73 1.85 -5.99 -7.38
N GLY A 74 1.78 -7.29 -7.16
CA GLY A 74 0.96 -7.85 -6.08
C GLY A 74 -0.12 -8.83 -6.55
N PHE A 75 -0.47 -8.88 -7.84
CA PHE A 75 -1.52 -9.75 -8.37
C PHE A 75 -1.06 -11.14 -8.81
N SER A 76 -0.07 -11.72 -8.14
CA SER A 76 0.26 -13.13 -8.35
C SER A 76 -0.79 -14.05 -7.73
N ILE A 77 -1.00 -15.25 -8.29
CA ILE A 77 -1.89 -16.29 -7.72
C ILE A 77 -1.64 -16.49 -6.22
N ARG A 78 -0.36 -16.57 -5.83
CA ARG A 78 0.05 -16.72 -4.42
C ARG A 78 -0.46 -15.55 -3.58
N ASN A 79 -0.28 -14.32 -4.05
CA ASN A 79 -0.72 -13.15 -3.31
C ASN A 79 -2.25 -13.05 -3.24
N LEU A 80 -2.98 -13.40 -4.29
CA LEU A 80 -4.44 -13.47 -4.24
C LEU A 80 -4.92 -14.49 -3.20
N LYS A 81 -4.23 -15.64 -3.07
CA LYS A 81 -4.50 -16.61 -2.00
C LYS A 81 -4.21 -16.03 -0.61
N TYR A 82 -3.18 -15.20 -0.46
CA TYR A 82 -2.91 -14.49 0.80
C TYR A 82 -3.94 -13.40 1.09
N MET A 83 -4.40 -12.66 0.07
CA MET A 83 -5.50 -11.69 0.21
C MET A 83 -6.76 -12.39 0.70
N ARG A 84 -7.13 -13.51 0.08
CA ARG A 84 -8.25 -14.37 0.52
C ARG A 84 -8.09 -14.77 1.99
N LYS A 85 -6.92 -15.29 2.36
CA LYS A 85 -6.62 -15.67 3.75
C LYS A 85 -6.70 -14.46 4.69
N PHE A 86 -6.23 -13.29 4.28
CA PHE A 86 -6.29 -12.08 5.09
C PHE A 86 -7.74 -11.69 5.42
N ALA A 87 -8.64 -11.72 4.44
CA ALA A 87 -10.06 -11.46 4.67
C ALA A 87 -10.74 -12.57 5.49
N GLU A 88 -10.27 -13.81 5.39
CA GLU A 88 -10.81 -14.96 6.11
C GLU A 88 -10.47 -14.91 7.60
N GLU A 89 -9.21 -14.58 7.93
CA GLU A 89 -8.72 -14.50 9.31
C GLU A 89 -9.21 -13.23 10.04
N TYR A 90 -9.49 -12.15 9.29
CA TYR A 90 -9.94 -10.87 9.83
C TYR A 90 -11.24 -10.41 9.15
N PRO A 91 -12.39 -11.05 9.41
CA PRO A 91 -13.63 -10.80 8.69
C PRO A 91 -14.27 -9.43 8.98
N ASP A 92 -13.93 -8.79 10.10
CA ASP A 92 -14.40 -7.45 10.44
C ASP A 92 -13.48 -6.37 9.86
N PHE A 93 -13.96 -5.67 8.83
CA PHE A 93 -13.20 -4.58 8.23
C PHE A 93 -12.94 -3.43 9.21
N LYS A 94 -13.84 -3.18 10.16
CA LYS A 94 -13.67 -2.09 11.13
C LYS A 94 -12.46 -2.36 12.03
N PHE A 95 -12.31 -3.60 12.47
CA PHE A 95 -11.11 -4.04 13.19
C PHE A 95 -9.83 -3.80 12.36
N VAL A 96 -9.83 -4.17 11.08
CA VAL A 96 -8.69 -3.95 10.18
C VAL A 96 -8.38 -2.46 10.03
N GLN A 97 -9.41 -1.62 9.88
CA GLN A 97 -9.27 -0.17 9.78
C GLN A 97 -8.67 0.46 11.04
N GLU A 98 -9.15 0.06 12.22
CA GLU A 98 -8.68 0.57 13.50
C GLU A 98 -7.25 0.15 13.80
N VAL A 99 -6.87 -1.09 13.48
CA VAL A 99 -5.50 -1.59 13.66
C VAL A 99 -4.53 -0.88 12.71
N LEU A 100 -4.87 -0.77 11.43
CA LEU A 100 -4.00 -0.12 10.45
C LEU A 100 -3.81 1.36 10.78
N ALA A 101 -4.83 2.07 11.25
CA ALA A 101 -4.68 3.46 11.69
C ALA A 101 -3.69 3.67 12.85
N GLN A 102 -3.32 2.62 13.59
CA GLN A 102 -2.36 2.68 14.69
C GLN A 102 -0.92 2.36 14.26
N ILE A 103 -0.75 1.61 13.16
CA ILE A 103 0.57 1.09 12.73
C ILE A 103 1.01 1.61 11.36
N THR A 104 0.12 2.30 10.64
CA THR A 104 0.38 2.99 9.36
C THR A 104 -0.21 4.38 9.40
#